data_AF-A0A7S4LFL2-F1
#
_entry.id   AF-A0A7S4LFL2-F1
#
_cell.length_a   1.000
_cell.length_b   1.000
_cell.length_c   1.000
_cell.angle_alpha   90.00
_cell.angle_beta   90.00
_cell.angle_gamma   90.00
#
_symmetry.space_group_name_H-M   'P 1'
#
loop_
_entity.id
_entity.type
_entity.pdbx_description
1 polymer ?
#
loop_
_entity_poly.entity_id
_entity_poly.type
_entity_poly.pdbx_seq_one_letter_code
_entity_poly.pdbx_strand_id
1 'polypeptide(L)'
;KPYALFYSHFEQVLLLDADNFAARDPTYLFRTPQFRATGALFWPDYWHEANTAFGLTRESLLWPLLDVPFVNMFEQESGQLLVDRRRCAAALRALLYFAANAAWLRELSGRSLYGDKDLYRFAWMTARAPFHMIARPAGVAGARLGGGFFR
;
A
#
# COMPACT_ATOMS: atom_id res chain seq x y z
N LYS A 1 9.92 -1.93 -5.92
CA LYS A 1 8.66 -2.71 -5.85
C LYS A 1 7.68 -2.36 -6.99
N PRO A 2 7.33 -1.08 -7.26
CA PRO A 2 6.34 -0.72 -8.30
C PRO A 2 6.66 -1.27 -9.70
N TYR A 3 7.92 -1.16 -10.14
CA TYR A 3 8.35 -1.67 -11.44
C TYR A 3 8.22 -3.20 -11.56
N ALA A 4 8.53 -3.94 -10.49
CA ALA A 4 8.38 -5.40 -10.48
C ALA A 4 6.90 -5.78 -10.61
N LEU A 5 6.00 -5.09 -9.89
CA LEU A 5 4.57 -5.31 -10.01
C LEU A 5 4.05 -4.97 -11.42
N PHE A 6 4.50 -3.85 -12.02
CA PHE A 6 4.03 -3.39 -13.33
C PHE A 6 4.58 -4.20 -14.50
N TYR A 7 5.81 -4.68 -14.45
CA TYR A 7 6.44 -5.44 -15.55
C TYR A 7 6.41 -6.96 -15.36
N SER A 8 5.85 -7.45 -14.26
CA SER A 8 5.58 -8.89 -14.05
C SER A 8 4.83 -9.52 -15.24
N HIS A 9 5.08 -10.79 -15.51
CA HIS A 9 4.30 -11.54 -16.51
C HIS A 9 3.02 -12.18 -15.92
N PHE A 10 2.93 -12.27 -14.60
CA PHE A 10 1.78 -12.84 -13.91
C PHE A 10 0.58 -11.88 -13.96
N GLU A 11 -0.64 -12.40 -14.14
CA GLU A 11 -1.85 -11.56 -14.11
C GLU A 11 -2.18 -11.12 -12.68
N GLN A 12 -2.12 -12.05 -11.72
CA GLN A 12 -2.39 -11.81 -10.31
C GLN A 12 -1.10 -11.98 -9.52
N VAL A 13 -0.72 -10.95 -8.77
CA VAL A 13 0.58 -10.86 -8.10
C VAL A 13 0.37 -10.60 -6.62
N LEU A 14 0.81 -11.54 -5.78
CA LEU A 14 1.10 -11.28 -4.38
C LEU A 14 2.53 -10.74 -4.29
N LEU A 15 2.68 -9.46 -3.97
CA LEU A 15 3.96 -8.82 -3.73
C LEU A 15 4.23 -8.86 -2.22
N LEU A 16 5.42 -9.33 -1.85
CA LEU A 16 5.91 -9.41 -0.48
C LEU A 16 7.35 -8.86 -0.44
N ASP A 17 7.65 -8.07 0.58
CA ASP A 17 9.04 -7.75 0.93
C ASP A 17 9.78 -9.00 1.41
N ALA A 18 11.11 -8.93 1.37
CA ALA A 18 11.98 -10.06 1.73
C ALA A 18 11.92 -10.43 3.23
N ASP A 19 11.41 -9.54 4.06
CA ASP A 19 11.17 -9.71 5.50
C ASP A 19 9.70 -10.07 5.83
N ASN A 20 8.83 -10.20 4.83
CA ASN A 20 7.45 -10.63 5.01
C ASN A 20 7.29 -12.14 4.74
N PHE A 21 6.69 -12.85 5.71
CA PHE A 21 6.49 -14.30 5.64
C PHE A 21 5.00 -14.67 5.72
N ALA A 22 4.58 -15.59 4.87
CA ALA A 22 3.23 -16.16 4.94
C ALA A 22 3.18 -17.23 6.05
N ALA A 23 2.42 -16.97 7.12
CA ALA A 23 2.24 -17.93 8.23
C ALA A 23 1.43 -19.19 7.85
N ARG A 24 0.78 -19.18 6.69
CA ARG A 24 0.07 -20.31 6.08
C ARG A 24 0.05 -20.11 4.56
N ASP A 25 -0.36 -21.13 3.80
CA ASP A 25 -0.54 -21.02 2.36
C ASP A 25 -1.41 -19.79 1.99
N PRO A 26 -0.88 -18.80 1.26
CA PRO A 26 -1.59 -17.57 0.92
C PRO A 26 -2.55 -17.74 -0.26
N THR A 27 -2.63 -18.92 -0.91
CA THR A 27 -3.44 -19.16 -2.12
C THR A 27 -4.92 -18.79 -1.93
N TYR A 28 -5.45 -18.92 -0.71
CA TYR A 28 -6.84 -18.57 -0.42
C TYR A 28 -7.15 -17.08 -0.71
N LEU A 29 -6.15 -16.18 -0.60
CA LEU A 29 -6.32 -14.74 -0.82
C LEU A 29 -6.86 -14.44 -2.22
N PHE A 30 -6.37 -15.15 -3.23
CA PHE A 30 -6.78 -15.04 -4.64
C PHE A 30 -8.24 -15.44 -4.89
N ARG A 31 -8.87 -16.11 -3.92
CA ARG A 31 -10.26 -16.60 -4.01
C ARG A 31 -11.21 -15.84 -3.08
N THR A 32 -10.70 -14.92 -2.27
CA THR A 32 -11.53 -14.13 -1.36
C THR A 32 -12.57 -13.31 -2.13
N PRO A 33 -13.80 -13.18 -1.61
CA PRO A 33 -14.82 -12.31 -2.21
C PRO A 33 -14.32 -10.88 -2.42
N GLN A 34 -13.53 -10.38 -1.49
CA GLN A 34 -12.94 -9.05 -1.51
C GLN A 34 -12.01 -8.88 -2.72
N PHE A 35 -11.05 -9.80 -2.91
CA PHE A 35 -10.16 -9.75 -4.07
C PHE A 35 -10.90 -9.94 -5.38
N ARG A 36 -11.88 -10.84 -5.42
CA ARG A 36 -12.73 -11.02 -6.61
C ARG A 36 -13.54 -9.76 -6.93
N ALA A 37 -14.00 -9.02 -5.93
CA ALA A 37 -14.74 -7.78 -6.13
C ALA A 37 -13.84 -6.64 -6.63
N THR A 38 -12.66 -6.45 -6.03
CA THR A 38 -11.84 -5.25 -6.27
C THR A 38 -10.66 -5.47 -7.21
N GLY A 39 -10.10 -6.67 -7.25
CA GLY A 39 -8.81 -6.95 -7.89
C GLY A 39 -7.61 -6.43 -7.10
N ALA A 40 -7.80 -5.87 -5.90
CA ALA A 40 -6.72 -5.37 -5.06
C ALA A 40 -7.02 -5.57 -3.57
N LEU A 41 -6.11 -6.25 -2.87
CA LEU A 41 -6.08 -6.31 -1.41
C LEU A 41 -4.86 -5.56 -0.89
N PHE A 42 -5.11 -4.65 0.05
CA PHE A 42 -4.10 -3.90 0.77
C PHE A 42 -4.18 -4.19 2.26
N TRP A 43 -3.06 -4.04 2.94
CA TRP A 43 -2.99 -4.13 4.40
C TRP A 43 -2.73 -2.75 4.99
N PRO A 44 -3.30 -2.47 6.17
CA PRO A 44 -3.00 -1.25 6.87
C PRO A 44 -1.60 -1.34 7.48
N ASP A 45 -0.85 -0.27 7.33
CA ASP A 45 0.34 0.00 8.12
C ASP A 45 -0.09 0.37 9.57
N TYR A 46 0.86 0.48 10.48
CA TYR A 46 0.63 0.85 11.87
C TYR A 46 0.32 2.35 12.05
N TRP A 47 0.48 3.14 11.00
CA TRP A 47 0.30 4.59 11.02
C TRP A 47 -1.13 5.00 10.65
N HIS A 48 -1.64 5.96 11.41
CA HIS A 48 -2.95 6.56 11.24
C HIS A 48 -2.82 8.08 11.36
N GLU A 49 -3.80 8.87 10.90
CA GLU A 49 -3.72 10.35 10.88
C GLU A 49 -3.28 10.95 12.24
N ALA A 50 -3.76 10.37 13.35
CA ALA A 50 -3.49 10.84 14.71
C ALA A 50 -2.08 10.51 15.21
N ASN A 51 -1.37 9.62 14.52
CA ASN A 51 -0.03 9.16 14.87
C ASN A 51 0.64 8.64 13.60
N THR A 52 1.03 9.56 12.70
CA THR A 52 1.78 9.25 11.49
C THR A 52 3.23 9.66 11.68
N ALA A 53 4.16 8.73 11.49
CA ALA A 53 5.60 9.03 11.45
C ALA A 53 6.00 9.80 10.17
N PHE A 54 5.07 9.98 9.23
CA PHE A 54 5.32 10.44 7.88
C PHE A 54 4.53 11.70 7.54
N GLY A 55 3.87 12.34 8.51
CA GLY A 55 3.24 13.65 8.33
C GLY A 55 2.02 13.66 7.42
N LEU A 56 1.44 12.50 7.08
CA LEU A 56 0.22 12.43 6.30
C LEU A 56 -1.02 12.71 7.16
N THR A 57 -1.27 13.99 7.41
CA THR A 57 -2.47 14.47 8.11
C THR A 57 -3.57 14.91 7.13
N ARG A 58 -4.73 15.28 7.65
CA ARG A 58 -5.83 15.88 6.88
C ARG A 58 -5.40 17.15 6.13
N GLU A 59 -4.47 17.90 6.69
CA GLU A 59 -3.95 19.17 6.16
C GLU A 59 -2.84 18.96 5.11
N SER A 60 -2.45 17.72 4.83
CA SER A 60 -1.41 17.42 3.85
C SER A 60 -1.78 17.93 2.46
N LEU A 61 -0.86 18.64 1.81
CA LEU A 61 -1.04 19.16 0.45
C LEU A 61 -1.14 18.05 -0.61
N LEU A 62 -0.84 16.80 -0.26
CA LEU A 62 -0.99 15.66 -1.15
C LEU A 62 -2.43 15.44 -1.60
N TRP A 63 -3.41 15.65 -0.71
CA TRP A 63 -4.83 15.44 -1.04
C TRP A 63 -5.28 16.34 -2.20
N PRO A 64 -5.14 17.68 -2.13
CA PRO A 64 -5.49 18.55 -3.25
C PRO A 64 -4.54 18.39 -4.45
N LEU A 65 -3.25 18.11 -4.25
CA LEU A 65 -2.30 17.94 -5.35
C LEU A 65 -2.67 16.76 -6.26
N LEU A 66 -3.14 15.67 -5.66
CA LEU A 66 -3.48 14.43 -6.36
C LEU A 66 -4.97 14.34 -6.72
N ASP A 67 -5.75 15.41 -6.48
CA ASP A 67 -7.21 15.47 -6.64
C ASP A 67 -7.94 14.29 -5.97
N VAL A 68 -7.53 13.98 -4.73
CA VAL A 68 -8.11 12.90 -3.93
C VAL A 68 -8.67 13.46 -2.63
N PRO A 69 -9.91 13.11 -2.26
CA PRO A 69 -10.46 13.55 -1.00
C PRO A 69 -9.69 12.91 0.15
N PHE A 70 -9.58 13.65 1.27
CA PHE A 70 -9.09 13.06 2.51
C PHE A 70 -9.96 11.87 2.90
N VAL A 71 -9.33 10.76 3.29
CA VAL A 71 -10.04 9.62 3.87
C VAL A 71 -9.37 9.24 5.18
N ASN A 72 -10.18 9.25 6.24
CA ASN A 72 -9.76 8.82 7.56
C ASN A 72 -9.66 7.29 7.60
N MET A 73 -8.48 6.79 7.26
CA MET A 73 -8.13 5.37 7.33
C MET A 73 -6.64 5.23 7.61
N PHE A 74 -6.24 4.02 8.01
CA PHE A 74 -4.82 3.68 8.11
C PHE A 74 -4.09 3.89 6.79
N GLU A 75 -2.82 4.29 6.89
CA GLU A 75 -1.89 4.26 5.77
C GLU A 75 -1.73 2.82 5.27
N GLN A 76 -1.31 2.65 4.02
CA GLN A 76 -1.17 1.34 3.39
C GLN A 76 0.27 0.81 3.51
N GLU A 77 0.38 -0.46 3.93
CA GLU A 77 1.64 -1.21 4.05
C GLU A 77 2.17 -1.62 2.67
N SER A 78 3.24 -0.96 2.21
CA SER A 78 3.80 -1.16 0.86
C SER A 78 4.52 -2.50 0.66
N GLY A 79 4.91 -3.17 1.75
CA GLY A 79 5.63 -4.44 1.75
C GLY A 79 4.75 -5.67 1.57
N GLN A 80 3.42 -5.55 1.60
CA GLN A 80 2.54 -6.66 1.24
C GLN A 80 1.23 -6.20 0.59
N LEU A 81 0.96 -6.72 -0.60
CA LEU A 81 -0.25 -6.43 -1.36
C LEU A 81 -0.53 -7.52 -2.39
N LEU A 82 -1.82 -7.71 -2.70
CA LEU A 82 -2.27 -8.63 -3.75
C LEU A 82 -3.02 -7.85 -4.82
N VAL A 83 -2.57 -7.91 -6.08
CA VAL A 83 -3.12 -7.14 -7.19
C VAL A 83 -3.36 -8.01 -8.43
N ASP A 84 -4.55 -7.89 -9.02
CA ASP A 84 -4.87 -8.31 -10.38
C ASP A 84 -4.49 -7.17 -11.33
N ARG A 85 -3.39 -7.35 -12.05
CA ARG A 85 -2.79 -6.31 -12.88
C ARG A 85 -3.68 -5.90 -14.05
N ARG A 86 -4.43 -6.85 -14.62
CA ARG A 86 -5.31 -6.55 -15.76
C ARG A 86 -6.47 -5.67 -15.32
N ARG A 87 -7.06 -5.96 -14.16
CA ARG A 87 -8.18 -5.19 -13.60
C ARG A 87 -7.75 -3.85 -13.01
N CYS A 88 -6.52 -3.76 -12.48
CA CYS A 88 -5.99 -2.55 -11.86
C CYS A 88 -5.03 -1.76 -12.77
N ALA A 89 -5.10 -1.92 -14.09
CA ALA A 89 -4.14 -1.33 -15.03
C ALA A 89 -4.05 0.21 -14.95
N ALA A 90 -5.16 0.91 -14.71
CA ALA A 90 -5.16 2.36 -14.56
C ALA A 90 -4.41 2.81 -13.29
N ALA A 91 -4.69 2.15 -12.16
CA ALA A 91 -3.99 2.42 -10.91
C ALA A 91 -2.50 2.05 -10.98
N LEU A 92 -2.16 0.97 -11.68
CA LEU A 92 -0.76 0.59 -11.92
C LEU A 92 0.01 1.61 -12.77
N ARG A 93 -0.65 2.25 -13.75
CA ARG A 93 -0.05 3.35 -14.51
C ARG A 93 0.15 4.60 -13.64
N ALA A 94 -0.82 4.95 -12.80
CA ALA A 94 -0.67 6.03 -11.84
C ALA A 94 0.47 5.74 -10.85
N LEU A 95 0.56 4.51 -10.35
CA LEU A 95 1.64 4.06 -9.47
C LEU A 95 3.01 4.19 -10.14
N LEU A 96 3.14 3.78 -11.41
CA LEU A 96 4.39 3.96 -12.15
C LEU A 96 4.74 5.43 -12.34
N TYR A 97 3.76 6.27 -12.66
CA TYR A 97 3.97 7.70 -12.77
C TYR A 97 4.47 8.28 -11.44
N PHE A 98 3.86 7.90 -10.32
CA PHE A 98 4.29 8.32 -9.00
C PHE A 98 5.69 7.82 -8.66
N ALA A 99 6.00 6.54 -8.93
CA ALA A 99 7.32 5.98 -8.68
C ALA A 99 8.41 6.66 -9.51
N ALA A 100 8.14 6.96 -10.79
CA ALA A 100 9.07 7.66 -11.66
C ALA A 100 9.30 9.13 -11.23
N ASN A 101 8.34 9.74 -10.55
CA ASN A 101 8.38 11.13 -10.10
C ASN A 101 8.48 11.25 -8.56
N ALA A 102 8.92 10.19 -7.87
CA ALA A 102 8.86 10.11 -6.41
C ALA A 102 9.64 11.23 -5.71
N ALA A 103 10.76 11.65 -6.29
CA ALA A 103 11.55 12.77 -5.76
C ALA A 103 10.74 14.09 -5.76
N TRP A 104 10.06 14.39 -6.86
CA TRP A 104 9.24 15.59 -6.98
C TRP A 104 8.00 15.52 -6.08
N LEU A 105 7.30 14.39 -6.05
CA LEU A 105 6.17 14.17 -5.14
C LEU A 105 6.58 14.34 -3.68
N ARG A 106 7.76 13.83 -3.31
CA ARG A 106 8.29 14.00 -1.95
C ARG A 106 8.48 15.46 -1.62
N GLU A 107 9.14 16.25 -2.46
CA GLU A 107 9.35 17.68 -2.18
C GLU A 107 8.02 18.43 -2.07
N LEU A 108 7.04 18.16 -2.96
CA LEU A 108 5.72 18.79 -2.90
C LEU A 108 4.89 18.37 -1.68
N SER A 109 5.10 17.16 -1.18
CA SER A 109 4.44 16.65 0.03
C SER A 109 5.00 17.22 1.34
N GLY A 110 5.93 18.18 1.29
CA GLY A 110 6.66 18.62 2.49
C GLY A 110 7.53 17.52 3.07
N ARG A 111 8.00 16.60 2.22
CA ARG A 111 8.78 15.39 2.58
C ARG A 111 8.02 14.35 3.40
N SER A 112 6.69 14.38 3.33
CA SER A 112 5.82 13.39 3.98
C SER A 112 5.86 12.01 3.29
N LEU A 113 6.17 11.94 2.00
CA LEU A 113 6.32 10.67 1.27
C LEU A 113 7.74 10.11 1.40
N TYR A 114 7.88 8.95 2.03
CA TYR A 114 9.15 8.24 2.15
C TYR A 114 9.13 6.97 1.31
N GLY A 115 9.87 6.97 0.19
CA GLY A 115 9.95 5.82 -0.70
C GLY A 115 8.63 5.52 -1.40
N ASP A 116 8.18 4.26 -1.31
CA ASP A 116 6.89 3.81 -1.84
C ASP A 116 5.78 3.73 -0.78
N LYS A 117 6.03 4.29 0.41
CA LYS A 117 5.07 4.30 1.50
C LYS A 117 3.76 4.97 1.05
N ASP A 118 2.66 4.26 1.26
CA ASP A 118 1.29 4.68 0.94
C ASP A 118 1.03 5.03 -0.54
N LEU A 119 2.04 4.84 -1.41
CA LEU A 119 2.01 5.24 -2.81
C LEU A 119 0.98 4.43 -3.61
N TYR A 120 0.79 3.15 -3.24
CA TYR A 120 -0.22 2.30 -3.86
C TYR A 120 -1.63 2.79 -3.53
N ARG A 121 -1.88 3.20 -2.28
CA ARG A 121 -3.19 3.75 -1.90
C ARG A 121 -3.51 5.00 -2.70
N PHE A 122 -2.58 5.95 -2.76
CA PHE A 122 -2.75 7.16 -3.57
C PHE A 122 -2.97 6.83 -5.04
N ALA A 123 -2.20 5.91 -5.62
CA ALA A 123 -2.35 5.53 -7.01
C ALA A 123 -3.74 4.95 -7.32
N TRP A 124 -4.29 4.14 -6.42
CA TRP A 124 -5.64 3.60 -6.55
C TRP A 124 -6.72 4.67 -6.37
N MET A 125 -6.55 5.58 -5.40
CA MET A 125 -7.48 6.68 -5.17
C MET A 125 -7.52 7.65 -6.36
N THR A 126 -6.37 8.07 -6.88
CA THR A 126 -6.27 8.95 -8.05
C THR A 126 -6.87 8.29 -9.29
N ALA A 127 -6.64 6.99 -9.49
CA ALA A 127 -7.24 6.25 -10.60
C ALA A 127 -8.73 5.89 -10.39
N ARG A 128 -9.31 6.25 -9.23
CA ARG A 128 -10.67 5.84 -8.81
C ARG A 128 -10.88 4.33 -8.92
N ALA A 129 -9.81 3.57 -8.71
CA ALA A 129 -9.82 2.12 -8.78
C ALA A 129 -10.22 1.52 -7.43
N PRO A 130 -11.09 0.50 -7.41
CA PRO A 130 -11.48 -0.13 -6.15
C PRO A 130 -10.32 -0.92 -5.54
N PHE A 131 -10.22 -0.90 -4.22
CA PHE A 131 -9.36 -1.78 -3.44
C PHE A 131 -10.08 -2.17 -2.14
N HIS A 132 -9.63 -3.26 -1.52
CA HIS A 132 -10.10 -3.67 -0.20
C HIS A 132 -8.95 -3.56 0.79
N MET A 133 -9.14 -2.78 1.85
CA MET A 133 -8.23 -2.71 2.98
C MET A 133 -8.58 -3.81 3.99
N ILE A 134 -7.63 -4.68 4.29
CA ILE A 134 -7.78 -5.71 5.32
C ILE A 134 -7.95 -5.04 6.68
N ALA A 135 -8.83 -5.58 7.52
CA ALA A 135 -9.22 -4.94 8.78
C ALA A 135 -8.11 -4.85 9.84
N ARG A 136 -7.01 -5.59 9.68
CA ARG A 136 -5.93 -5.70 10.66
C ARG A 136 -4.57 -5.53 9.98
N PRO A 137 -3.60 -4.88 10.65
CA PRO A 137 -2.22 -4.81 10.17
C PRO A 137 -1.59 -6.19 9.99
N ALA A 138 -0.50 -6.24 9.23
CA ALA A 138 0.34 -7.43 9.14
C ALA A 138 0.84 -7.81 10.55
N GLY A 139 0.82 -9.11 10.89
CA GLY A 139 1.30 -9.55 12.20
C GLY A 139 2.81 -9.37 12.34
N VAL A 140 3.28 -9.03 13.55
CA VAL A 140 4.72 -9.01 13.88
C VAL A 140 5.13 -10.38 14.40
N ALA A 141 6.22 -10.92 13.88
CA ALA A 141 6.84 -12.14 14.37
C ALA A 141 8.27 -11.84 14.84
N GLY A 142 8.64 -12.34 16.02
CA GLY A 142 9.97 -12.17 16.60
C GLY A 142 10.11 -12.96 17.89
N ALA A 143 11.30 -12.95 18.51
CA ALA A 143 11.52 -13.58 19.81
C ALA A 143 11.28 -12.56 20.94
N ARG A 144 10.51 -12.95 21.96
CA ARG A 144 10.37 -12.15 23.19
C ARG A 144 11.58 -12.39 24.09
N LEU A 145 12.59 -11.55 23.99
CA LEU A 145 13.73 -11.55 24.92
C LEU A 145 13.39 -10.67 26.12
N GLY A 146 12.98 -11.27 27.24
CA GLY A 146 12.87 -10.63 28.56
C GLY A 146 12.09 -9.31 28.62
N GLY A 147 10.82 -9.35 29.08
CA GLY A 147 10.06 -8.17 29.50
C GLY A 147 9.60 -7.16 28.43
N GLY A 148 10.23 -7.10 27.24
CA GLY A 148 9.93 -6.12 26.18
C GLY A 148 10.00 -6.67 24.76
N PHE A 149 9.59 -5.84 23.79
CA PHE A 149 9.14 -6.14 22.42
C PHE A 149 9.95 -7.13 21.57
N PHE A 150 9.24 -7.74 20.63
CA PHE A 150 9.74 -8.62 19.57
C PHE A 150 10.70 -7.85 18.64
N ARG A 151 11.91 -8.39 18.45
CA ARG A 151 12.81 -8.03 17.34
C ARG A 151 12.61 -8.98 16.17
#